data_AF-A0A535YPQ9-F1
#
_entry.id   AF-A0A535YPQ9-F1
#
_cell.length_a   1.000
_cell.length_b   1.000
_cell.length_c   1.000
_cell.angle_alpha   90.00
_cell.angle_beta   90.00
_cell.angle_gamma   90.00
#
_symmetry.space_group_name_H-M   'P 1'
#
loop_
_entity.id
_entity.type
_entity.pdbx_description
1 polymer ?
#
loop_
_entity_poly.entity_id
_entity_poly.type
_entity_poly.pdbx_seq_one_letter_code
_entity_poly.pdbx_strand_id
1 'polypeptide(L)'
;MFEGPAAPDFSNQVHDFDPGFGDGGLFWTVRVPSGAAHIEPGAGKASFHMENLAITDYGSIPNGLFHFAPPTPARVSFDIEWSGVTARNKVQNPDPMQRFGGEFATTQAHVMWRGWIGDALVFESSDDGQTTAFGQVGHEFNGAFFPG
;
A
#
# COMPACT_ATOMS: atom_id res chain seq x y z
N MET A 1 10.75 -8.31 1.69
CA MET A 1 9.80 -9.39 2.04
C MET A 1 10.42 -10.68 1.59
N PHE A 2 10.36 -11.76 2.37
CA PHE A 2 11.09 -13.04 2.24
C PHE A 2 12.49 -13.09 2.88
N GLU A 3 12.55 -13.52 4.14
CA GLU A 3 13.74 -14.22 4.68
C GLU A 3 13.59 -15.73 4.41
N GLY A 4 13.74 -16.12 3.15
CA GLY A 4 13.63 -17.53 2.74
C GLY A 4 12.20 -18.08 2.76
N PRO A 5 12.05 -19.42 2.63
CA PRO A 5 10.74 -20.06 2.60
C PRO A 5 10.00 -19.86 3.92
N ALA A 6 8.70 -19.60 3.82
CA ALA A 6 7.83 -19.51 4.99
C ALA A 6 7.85 -20.84 5.75
N ALA A 7 8.02 -20.77 7.07
CA ALA A 7 7.79 -21.91 7.94
C ALA A 7 6.33 -22.41 7.75
N PRO A 8 6.02 -23.70 7.95
CA PRO A 8 4.66 -24.21 7.80
C PRO A 8 3.63 -23.56 8.74
N ASP A 9 4.09 -23.06 9.88
CA ASP A 9 3.33 -22.29 10.86
C ASP A 9 3.47 -20.77 10.68
N PHE A 10 4.16 -20.39 9.61
CA PHE A 10 4.55 -19.04 9.23
C PHE A 10 5.50 -18.32 10.21
N SER A 11 5.86 -18.87 11.36
CA SER A 11 6.60 -18.20 12.46
C SER A 11 7.85 -17.37 12.11
N ASN A 12 8.45 -17.55 10.93
CA ASN A 12 9.57 -16.78 10.42
C ASN A 12 9.20 -15.63 9.46
N GLN A 13 7.92 -15.27 9.34
CA GLN A 13 7.49 -14.14 8.51
C GLN A 13 6.89 -13.04 9.36
N VAL A 14 7.01 -11.80 8.91
CA VAL A 14 6.13 -10.73 9.39
C VAL A 14 4.72 -11.04 8.90
N HIS A 15 3.78 -11.18 9.82
CA HIS A 15 2.45 -11.69 9.52
C HIS A 15 1.45 -10.62 9.18
N ASP A 16 1.38 -9.58 10.02
CA ASP A 16 0.27 -8.64 9.94
C ASP A 16 0.59 -7.33 10.68
N PHE A 17 0.82 -6.28 9.90
CA PHE A 17 0.77 -4.90 10.39
C PHE A 17 -0.53 -4.30 9.88
N ASP A 18 -1.56 -4.33 10.73
CA ASP A 18 -2.89 -3.83 10.40
C ASP A 18 -3.31 -2.76 11.42
N PRO A 19 -3.91 -1.64 10.97
CA PRO A 19 -4.37 -0.56 11.86
C PRO A 19 -5.59 -0.96 12.71
N GLY A 20 -6.09 -2.17 12.54
CA GLY A 20 -7.31 -2.68 13.13
C GLY A 20 -8.56 -2.09 12.50
N PHE A 21 -9.70 -2.52 13.03
CA PHE A 21 -10.96 -1.82 12.82
C PHE A 21 -10.98 -0.57 13.70
N GLY A 22 -11.18 0.61 13.10
CA GLY A 22 -11.58 1.79 13.87
C GLY A 22 -12.95 1.57 14.54
N ASP A 23 -13.40 2.50 15.39
CA ASP A 23 -14.65 2.40 16.17
C ASP A 23 -15.92 2.04 15.34
N GLY A 24 -15.87 2.21 14.01
CA GLY A 24 -16.94 1.86 13.07
C GLY A 24 -16.89 0.45 12.45
N GLY A 25 -15.86 -0.36 12.73
CA GLY A 25 -15.88 -1.81 12.46
C GLY A 25 -15.78 -2.28 11.00
N LEU A 26 -15.74 -1.38 10.00
CA LEU A 26 -16.00 -1.75 8.60
C LEU A 26 -14.78 -1.75 7.67
N PHE A 27 -13.75 -0.96 7.96
CA PHE A 27 -12.58 -0.80 7.07
C PHE A 27 -11.27 -0.68 7.86
N TRP A 28 -10.24 -1.38 7.37
CA TRP A 28 -8.83 -1.31 7.77
C TRP A 28 -8.11 -0.11 7.12
N THR A 29 -8.63 1.09 7.30
CA THR A 29 -8.08 2.29 6.64
C THR A 29 -7.60 3.30 7.66
N VAL A 30 -6.39 3.83 7.42
CA VAL A 30 -5.89 5.00 8.13
C VAL A 30 -6.03 6.23 7.25
N ARG A 31 -6.33 7.37 7.89
CA ARG A 31 -6.28 8.65 7.20
C ARG A 31 -4.82 9.05 6.99
N VAL A 32 -4.45 9.16 5.73
CA VAL A 32 -3.15 9.71 5.33
C VAL A 32 -3.10 11.22 5.59
N PRO A 33 -2.01 11.77 6.18
CA PRO A 33 -1.84 13.20 6.37
C PRO A 33 -1.88 14.00 5.05
N SER A 34 -2.34 15.24 5.11
CA SER A 34 -2.21 16.16 3.97
C SER A 34 -0.72 16.36 3.64
N GLY A 35 -0.33 16.11 2.39
CA GLY A 35 1.05 16.25 1.93
C GLY A 35 1.89 14.97 2.01
N ALA A 36 1.37 13.89 2.59
CA ALA A 36 2.03 12.58 2.54
C ALA A 36 2.00 11.97 1.13
N ALA A 37 1.20 12.50 0.20
CA ALA A 37 1.21 12.10 -1.21
C ALA A 37 1.37 13.33 -2.11
N HIS A 38 2.22 13.23 -3.12
CA HIS A 38 2.35 14.20 -4.20
C HIS A 38 2.21 13.47 -5.54
N ILE A 39 1.37 13.97 -6.44
CA ILE A 39 0.97 13.23 -7.64
C ILE A 39 1.03 14.16 -8.84
N GLU A 40 1.77 13.75 -9.87
CA GLU A 40 1.94 14.46 -11.14
C GLU A 40 1.60 13.52 -12.31
N PRO A 41 0.29 13.32 -12.61
CA PRO A 41 -0.11 12.33 -13.62
C PRO A 41 0.44 12.62 -15.02
N GLY A 42 0.54 13.90 -15.39
CA GLY A 42 1.16 14.31 -16.66
C GLY A 42 2.62 13.88 -16.78
N ALA A 43 3.40 14.01 -15.70
CA ALA A 43 4.77 13.54 -15.64
C ALA A 43 4.88 12.01 -15.50
N GLY A 44 3.78 11.33 -15.16
CA GLY A 44 3.78 9.91 -14.80
C GLY A 44 4.61 9.67 -13.54
N LYS A 45 4.47 10.58 -12.56
CA LYS A 45 5.21 10.54 -11.30
C LYS A 45 4.27 10.66 -10.12
N ALA A 46 4.62 10.00 -9.04
CA ALA A 46 4.00 10.20 -7.74
C ALA A 46 5.01 9.88 -6.65
N SER A 47 4.81 10.45 -5.47
CA SER A 47 5.49 10.02 -4.26
C SER A 47 4.51 9.88 -3.11
N PHE A 48 4.81 8.97 -2.19
CA PHE A 48 4.07 8.73 -0.97
C PHE A 48 5.04 8.53 0.20
N HIS A 49 5.00 9.44 1.17
CA HIS A 49 5.86 9.43 2.35
C HIS A 49 5.02 9.43 3.63
N MET A 50 5.26 8.45 4.49
CA MET A 50 4.60 8.34 5.79
C MET A 50 5.55 7.78 6.82
N GLU A 51 5.73 8.48 7.93
CA GLU A 51 6.65 8.09 8.99
C GLU A 51 5.92 7.73 10.27
N ASN A 52 6.42 6.70 10.95
CA ASN A 52 5.99 6.32 12.30
C ASN A 52 4.47 6.19 12.42
N LEU A 53 3.81 5.66 11.39
CA LEU A 53 2.39 5.35 11.47
C LEU A 53 2.20 4.32 12.58
N ALA A 54 1.50 4.73 13.65
CA ALA A 54 1.12 3.84 14.72
C ALA A 54 0.20 2.74 14.17
N ILE A 55 0.55 1.50 14.47
CA ILE A 55 -0.17 0.32 14.03
C ILE A 55 -0.10 -0.75 15.12
N THR A 56 -0.77 -1.87 14.90
CA THR A 56 -0.71 -3.03 15.79
C THR A 56 -0.12 -4.22 15.07
N ASP A 57 0.68 -5.00 15.79
CA ASP A 57 1.12 -6.33 15.36
C ASP A 57 0.32 -7.39 16.12
N TYR A 58 -0.43 -8.20 15.38
CA TYR A 58 -1.21 -9.30 15.93
C TYR A 58 -0.39 -10.59 16.08
N GLY A 59 0.85 -10.63 15.57
CA GLY A 59 1.79 -11.73 15.67
C GLY A 59 1.42 -12.99 14.87
N SER A 60 0.17 -13.14 14.43
CA SER A 60 -0.26 -14.22 13.53
C SER A 60 -1.57 -13.85 12.83
N ILE A 61 -1.77 -14.37 11.62
CA ILE A 61 -3.01 -14.17 10.85
C ILE A 61 -4.26 -14.62 11.63
N PRO A 62 -4.30 -15.80 12.30
CA PRO A 62 -5.46 -16.17 13.11
C PRO A 62 -5.76 -15.17 14.21
N ASN A 63 -4.74 -14.58 14.85
CA ASN A 63 -4.97 -13.56 15.87
C ASN A 63 -5.45 -12.24 15.28
N GLY A 64 -4.96 -11.83 14.09
CA GLY A 64 -5.45 -10.64 13.39
C GLY A 64 -6.91 -10.75 12.96
N LEU A 65 -7.38 -11.97 12.65
CA LEU A 65 -8.78 -12.20 12.24
C LEU A 65 -9.75 -12.39 13.41
N PHE A 66 -9.32 -13.07 14.48
CA PHE A 66 -10.20 -13.53 15.55
C PHE A 66 -9.90 -12.93 16.93
N HIS A 67 -8.79 -12.19 17.06
CA HIS A 67 -8.41 -11.45 18.25
C HIS A 67 -8.35 -12.32 19.52
N PHE A 68 -7.75 -13.51 19.42
CA PHE A 68 -7.59 -14.45 20.54
C PHE A 68 -6.68 -13.89 21.66
N ALA A 69 -5.80 -12.94 21.34
CA ALA A 69 -4.90 -12.26 22.25
C ALA A 69 -4.76 -10.76 21.88
N PRO A 70 -4.49 -9.88 22.86
CA PRO A 70 -4.24 -8.47 22.59
C PRO A 70 -3.06 -8.27 21.63
N PRO A 71 -3.14 -7.32 20.69
CA PRO A 71 -2.02 -7.02 19.81
C PRO A 71 -0.90 -6.25 20.53
N THR A 72 0.28 -6.27 19.93
CA THR A 72 1.44 -5.49 20.40
C THR A 72 1.50 -4.14 19.70
N PRO A 73 1.80 -3.04 20.40
CA PRO A 73 2.05 -1.75 19.77
C PRO A 73 3.21 -1.81 18.77
N ALA A 74 2.97 -1.28 17.58
CA ALA A 74 3.91 -1.28 16.49
C ALA A 74 3.89 0.07 15.74
N ARG A 75 4.86 0.25 14.84
CA ARG A 75 4.86 1.36 13.89
C ARG A 75 5.48 0.94 12.57
N VAL A 76 5.07 1.63 11.51
CA VAL A 76 5.62 1.44 10.16
C VAL A 76 5.92 2.78 9.51
N SER A 77 6.91 2.78 8.61
CA SER A 77 7.22 3.92 7.75
C SER A 77 7.30 3.45 6.30
N PHE A 78 6.82 4.29 5.39
CA PHE A 78 6.77 4.06 3.95
C PHE A 78 7.36 5.27 3.23
N ASP A 79 8.23 5.03 2.26
CA ASP A 79 8.59 5.99 1.23
C ASP A 79 8.46 5.30 -0.11
N ILE A 80 7.62 5.82 -0.99
CA ILE A 80 7.30 5.19 -2.27
C ILE A 80 7.41 6.22 -3.36
N GLU A 81 8.19 5.93 -4.40
CA GLU A 81 8.32 6.76 -5.57
C GLU A 81 7.91 6.01 -6.83
N TRP A 82 6.95 6.56 -7.57
CA TRP A 82 6.60 6.10 -8.92
C TRP A 82 7.28 7.00 -9.94
N SER A 83 8.05 6.40 -10.84
CA SER A 83 8.73 7.10 -11.92
C SER A 83 9.15 6.14 -13.05
N GLY A 84 9.90 6.60 -14.04
CA GLY A 84 10.38 5.73 -15.13
C GLY A 84 9.23 5.23 -16.01
N VAL A 85 8.48 6.16 -16.62
CA VAL A 85 7.37 5.84 -17.51
C VAL A 85 7.82 4.91 -18.63
N THR A 86 7.16 3.76 -18.77
CA THR A 86 7.43 2.75 -19.82
C THR A 86 6.35 2.73 -20.89
N ALA A 87 5.11 3.12 -20.55
CA ALA A 87 3.99 3.18 -21.48
C ALA A 87 2.97 4.23 -21.04
N ARG A 88 2.14 4.70 -21.98
CA ARG A 88 0.97 5.54 -21.69
C ARG A 88 -0.24 4.99 -22.40
N ASN A 89 -1.34 4.86 -21.67
CA ASN A 89 -2.54 4.21 -22.15
C ASN A 89 -3.77 5.04 -21.80
N LYS A 90 -4.72 5.07 -22.73
CA LYS A 90 -6.08 5.52 -22.47
C LYS A 90 -6.97 4.30 -22.39
N VAL A 91 -7.67 4.15 -21.27
CA VAL A 91 -8.57 3.03 -21.03
C VAL A 91 -9.99 3.59 -21.05
N GLN A 92 -10.88 2.88 -21.74
CA GLN A 92 -12.30 3.13 -21.71
C GLN A 92 -13.01 1.79 -21.62
N ASN A 93 -13.97 1.71 -20.71
CA ASN A 93 -14.81 0.54 -20.64
C ASN A 93 -15.63 0.39 -21.94
N PRO A 94 -15.63 -0.78 -22.59
CA PRO A 94 -16.45 -0.99 -23.78
C PRO A 94 -17.95 -1.02 -23.50
N ASP A 95 -18.40 -1.30 -22.27
CA ASP A 95 -19.83 -1.25 -21.94
C ASP A 95 -20.31 0.22 -21.85
N PRO A 96 -21.17 0.68 -22.79
CA PRO A 96 -21.63 2.06 -22.83
C PRO A 96 -22.49 2.48 -21.62
N MET A 97 -23.00 1.52 -20.84
CA MET A 97 -23.75 1.79 -19.61
C MET A 97 -22.83 2.11 -18.43
N GLN A 98 -21.58 1.66 -18.48
CA GLN A 98 -20.61 1.73 -17.39
C GLN A 98 -19.47 2.64 -17.85
N ARG A 99 -19.67 3.97 -17.78
CA ARG A 99 -18.78 4.99 -18.35
C ARG A 99 -17.47 5.21 -17.56
N PHE A 100 -16.79 4.14 -17.15
CA PHE A 100 -15.50 4.23 -16.49
C PHE A 100 -14.34 4.24 -17.50
N GLY A 101 -13.23 4.84 -17.11
CA GLY A 101 -12.02 4.91 -17.90
C GLY A 101 -10.96 5.80 -17.27
N GLY A 102 -9.90 6.07 -18.02
CA GLY A 102 -8.84 6.93 -17.53
C GLY A 102 -7.67 7.07 -18.48
N GLU A 103 -6.73 7.92 -18.08
CA GLU A 103 -5.46 8.14 -18.75
C GLU A 103 -4.35 7.85 -17.77
N PHE A 104 -3.46 6.94 -18.15
CA PHE A 104 -2.49 6.36 -17.24
C PHE A 104 -1.10 6.25 -17.86
N ALA A 105 -0.08 6.52 -17.06
CA ALA A 105 1.30 6.16 -17.33
C ALA A 105 1.63 4.89 -16.55
N THR A 106 2.10 3.84 -17.24
CA THR A 106 2.74 2.70 -16.60
C THR A 106 4.14 3.12 -16.18
N THR A 107 4.51 2.85 -14.93
CA THR A 107 5.76 3.30 -14.31
C THR A 107 6.49 2.13 -13.66
N GLN A 108 7.73 2.38 -13.28
CA GLN A 108 8.37 1.64 -12.19
C GLN A 108 7.94 2.23 -10.83
N ALA A 109 8.31 1.55 -9.76
CA ALA A 109 8.16 2.00 -8.38
C ALA A 109 9.40 1.59 -7.58
N HIS A 110 9.85 2.49 -6.72
CA HIS A 110 10.84 2.24 -5.68
C HIS A 110 10.15 2.39 -4.32
N VAL A 111 10.39 1.45 -3.41
CA VAL A 111 9.65 1.31 -2.16
C VAL A 111 10.62 1.10 -1.01
N MET A 112 10.67 2.03 -0.07
CA MET A 112 11.27 1.83 1.24
C MET A 112 10.18 1.55 2.27
N TRP A 113 10.33 0.46 3.01
CA TRP A 113 9.43 0.07 4.09
C TRP A 113 10.23 -0.37 5.31
N ARG A 114 9.83 0.15 6.47
CA ARG A 114 10.39 -0.22 7.77
C ARG A 114 9.28 -0.50 8.76
N GLY A 115 9.49 -1.51 9.60
CA GLY A 115 8.54 -1.92 10.64
C GLY A 115 9.21 -2.15 11.98
N TRP A 116 8.56 -1.69 13.05
CA TRP A 116 9.01 -1.85 14.43
C TRP A 116 7.91 -2.47 15.30
N ILE A 117 8.30 -3.35 16.21
CA ILE A 117 7.45 -3.86 17.30
C ILE A 117 8.05 -3.33 18.61
N GLY A 118 7.29 -2.52 19.35
CA GLY A 118 7.87 -1.69 20.41
C GLY A 118 8.99 -0.80 19.85
N ASP A 119 10.21 -0.96 20.36
CA ASP A 119 11.40 -0.22 19.89
C ASP A 119 12.32 -1.03 18.96
N ALA A 120 12.05 -2.33 18.78
CA ALA A 120 12.88 -3.20 17.95
C ALA A 120 12.52 -3.01 16.47
N LEU A 121 13.52 -2.71 15.63
CA LEU A 121 13.39 -2.80 14.18
C LEU A 121 13.31 -4.29 13.81
N VAL A 122 12.18 -4.70 13.23
CA VAL A 122 11.95 -6.10 12.86
C VAL A 122 11.96 -6.31 11.35
N PHE A 123 11.85 -5.22 10.59
CA PHE A 123 11.96 -5.29 9.15
C PHE A 123 12.47 -3.97 8.56
N GLU A 124 13.34 -4.08 7.56
CA GLU A 124 13.73 -3.01 6.66
C GLU A 124 13.87 -3.56 5.24
N SER A 125 13.30 -2.87 4.25
CA SER A 125 13.47 -3.23 2.84
C SER A 125 14.87 -2.88 2.35
N SER A 126 15.40 -3.69 1.43
CA SER A 126 16.60 -3.33 0.68
C SER A 126 16.30 -2.16 -0.26
N ASP A 127 17.19 -1.16 -0.27
CA ASP A 127 17.16 -0.06 -1.24
C ASP A 127 17.51 -0.55 -2.66
N ASP A 128 18.39 -1.55 -2.74
CA ASP A 128 18.89 -2.12 -3.99
C ASP A 128 18.07 -3.33 -4.46
N GLY A 129 18.11 -3.57 -5.78
CA GLY A 129 17.61 -4.80 -6.41
C GLY A 129 16.09 -4.91 -6.49
N GLN A 130 15.37 -3.81 -6.27
CA GLN A 130 13.92 -3.80 -6.36
C GLN A 130 13.46 -4.03 -7.81
N THR A 131 12.43 -4.87 -7.96
CA THR A 131 11.78 -5.13 -9.25
C THR A 131 10.33 -4.74 -9.16
N THR A 132 9.88 -3.84 -10.02
CA THR A 132 8.47 -3.47 -10.08
C THR A 132 7.68 -4.49 -10.90
N ALA A 133 6.74 -5.18 -10.25
CA ALA A 133 5.80 -6.04 -10.96
C ALA A 133 4.79 -5.22 -11.78
N PHE A 134 4.28 -4.12 -11.19
CA PHE A 134 3.39 -3.17 -11.84
C PHE A 134 3.42 -1.83 -11.10
N GLY A 135 3.35 -0.73 -11.85
CA GLY A 135 3.21 0.62 -11.33
C GLY A 135 2.42 1.47 -12.31
N GLN A 136 1.53 2.33 -11.80
CA GLN A 136 0.70 3.18 -12.64
C GLN A 136 0.34 4.48 -11.94
N VAL A 137 0.42 5.59 -12.68
CA VAL A 137 -0.01 6.92 -12.23
C VAL A 137 -0.93 7.50 -13.29
N GLY A 138 -2.08 8.04 -12.91
CA GLY A 138 -3.04 8.55 -13.89
C GLY A 138 -4.27 9.21 -13.29
N HIS A 139 -5.14 9.65 -14.19
CA HIS A 139 -6.49 10.10 -13.86
C HIS A 139 -7.48 8.99 -14.20
N GLU A 140 -8.24 8.55 -13.21
CA GLU A 140 -9.40 7.70 -13.40
C GLU A 140 -10.66 8.57 -13.36
N PHE A 141 -11.64 8.23 -14.19
CA PHE A 141 -13.01 8.71 -14.06
C PHE A 141 -13.94 7.51 -13.84
N ASN A 142 -14.72 7.57 -12.76
CA ASN A 142 -15.66 6.53 -12.40
C ASN A 142 -17.06 6.90 -12.92
N GLY A 143 -17.65 6.01 -13.73
CA GLY A 143 -18.79 6.27 -14.61
C GLY A 143 -20.12 6.63 -13.94
N ALA A 144 -20.18 6.74 -12.61
CA ALA A 144 -21.38 7.09 -11.86
C ALA A 144 -21.48 8.59 -11.46
N PHE A 145 -20.42 9.38 -11.60
CA PHE A 145 -20.36 10.75 -11.02
C PHE A 145 -20.57 11.90 -12.02
N PHE A 146 -21.01 11.64 -13.25
CA PHE A 146 -21.41 12.70 -14.17
C PHE A 146 -22.90 12.59 -14.51
N PRO A 147 -23.74 13.60 -14.20
CA PRO A 147 -25.01 13.75 -14.90
C PRO A 147 -24.73 14.06 -16.36
N GLY A 148 -25.56 13.52 -17.25
CA GLY A 148 -25.42 13.62 -18.70
C GLY A 148 -25.42 15.04 -19.26
#